data_AF-A0A368YCG1-F1
#
_entry.id   AF-A0A368YCG1-F1
#
_cell.length_a   1.000
_cell.length_b   1.000
_cell.length_c   1.000
_cell.angle_alpha   90.00
_cell.angle_beta   90.00
_cell.angle_gamma   90.00
#
_symmetry.space_group_name_H-M   'P 1'
#
loop_
_entity.id
_entity.type
_entity.pdbx_description
1 polymer ?
#
loop_
_entity_poly.entity_id
_entity_poly.type
_entity_poly.pdbx_seq_one_letter_code
_entity_poly.pdbx_strand_id
1 'polypeptide(L)' 'MPATRHIENPVVTVEGLRVRLNSAVEIAFLYGATEWVRLNYPSQYERLLMRFDDSTLLENHGYIH' A
#
# COMPACT_ATOMS: atom_id res chain seq x y z
N MET A 1 7.49 41.76 1.01
CA MET A 1 7.32 40.96 2.25
C MET A 1 6.96 39.54 1.83
N PRO A 2 7.86 38.54 1.90
CA PRO A 2 7.48 37.16 1.62
C PRO A 2 6.75 36.59 2.85
N ALA A 3 5.56 36.02 2.63
CA ALA A 3 4.82 35.33 3.67
C ALA A 3 5.61 34.08 4.10
N THR A 4 6.07 34.06 5.33
CA THR A 4 6.68 32.89 5.98
C THR A 4 5.62 31.80 6.01
N ARG A 5 5.72 30.82 5.11
CA ARG A 5 4.89 29.61 5.18
C ARG A 5 5.26 28.92 6.48
N HIS A 6 4.41 29.04 7.49
CA HIS A 6 4.43 28.17 8.65
C HIS A 6 4.20 26.76 8.12
N ILE A 7 5.28 26.01 7.96
CA ILE A 7 5.20 24.58 7.72
C ILE A 7 4.74 24.03 9.06
N GLU A 8 3.43 23.92 9.23
CA GLU A 8 2.83 23.19 10.33
C GLU A 8 3.45 21.80 10.29
N ASN A 9 4.33 21.50 11.25
CA ASN A 9 4.89 20.17 11.38
C ASN A 9 3.70 19.28 11.74
N PRO A 10 3.20 18.44 10.82
CA PRO A 10 2.04 17.62 11.13
C PRO A 10 2.44 16.75 12.32
N VAL A 11 1.64 16.78 13.39
CA VAL A 11 1.87 15.98 14.59
C VAL A 11 2.07 14.53 14.14
N VAL A 12 3.31 14.03 14.27
CA VAL A 12 3.65 12.67 13.87
C VAL A 12 3.17 11.75 14.97
N THR A 13 2.06 11.06 14.72
CA THR A 13 1.55 10.02 15.61
C THR A 13 2.08 8.66 15.16
N VAL A 14 2.25 7.73 16.11
CA VAL A 14 2.62 6.34 15.81
C VAL A 14 1.63 5.71 14.84
N GLU A 15 0.34 6.00 15.01
CA GLU A 15 -0.70 5.50 14.11
C GLU A 15 -0.59 6.10 12.70
N GLY A 16 -0.30 7.40 12.60
CA GLY A 16 -0.04 8.04 11.31
C GLY A 16 1.16 7.44 10.58
N LEU A 17 2.22 7.09 11.31
CA LEU A 17 3.37 6.38 10.74
C LEU A 17 3.01 4.97 10.28
N ARG A 18 2.21 4.23 11.07
CA ARG A 18 1.74 2.89 10.70
C ARG A 18 0.91 2.92 9.41
N VAL A 19 0.01 3.89 9.26
CA VAL A 19 -0.79 4.09 8.04
C VAL A 19 0.11 4.40 6.84
N ARG A 20 1.07 5.32 6.98
CA ARG A 20 2.01 5.66 5.89
C ARG A 20 2.89 4.47 5.49
N LEU A 21 3.38 3.69 6.45
CA LEU A 21 4.14 2.47 6.19
C LEU A 21 3.29 1.45 5.42
N ASN A 22 2.07 1.18 5.88
CA ASN A 22 1.16 0.25 5.20
C ASN A 22 0.93 0.67 3.73
N SER A 23 0.71 1.97 3.48
CA SER A 23 0.53 2.50 2.14
C SER A 23 1.79 2.35 1.27
N ALA A 24 2.98 2.61 1.82
CA ALA A 24 4.23 2.44 1.10
C ALA A 24 4.49 0.98 0.70
N VAL A 25 4.19 0.02 1.59
CA VAL A 25 4.33 -1.41 1.29
C VAL A 25 3.34 -1.86 0.22
N GLU A 26 2.09 -1.38 0.27
CA GLU A 26 1.09 -1.66 -0.76
C GLU A 26 1.52 -1.14 -2.14
N ILE A 27 2.08 0.07 -2.21
CA ILE A 27 2.66 0.61 -3.45
C ILE A 27 3.82 -0.27 -3.93
N ALA A 28 4.75 -0.65 -3.05
CA ALA A 28 5.88 -1.50 -3.45
C ALA A 28 5.40 -2.84 -4.04
N PHE A 29 4.40 -3.47 -3.42
CA PHE A 29 3.78 -4.70 -3.93
C PHE A 29 3.18 -4.50 -5.33
N LEU A 30 2.36 -3.44 -5.50
CA LEU A 30 1.69 -3.12 -6.77
C LEU A 30 2.65 -2.85 -7.92
N TYR A 31 3.83 -2.30 -7.63
CA TYR A 31 4.86 -2.00 -8.63
C TYR A 31 5.87 -3.14 -8.83
N GLY A 32 5.54 -4.35 -8.38
CA GLY A 32 6.32 -5.56 -8.68
C GLY A 32 7.47 -5.84 -7.72
N ALA A 33 7.64 -5.07 -6.64
CA ALA A 33 8.60 -5.38 -5.58
C ALA A 33 8.05 -6.45 -4.61
N THR A 34 7.30 -7.43 -5.13
CA THR A 34 6.58 -8.45 -4.35
C THR A 34 7.50 -9.30 -3.48
N GLU A 35 8.67 -9.70 -3.99
CA GLU A 35 9.66 -10.46 -3.22
C GLU A 35 10.25 -9.66 -2.06
N TRP A 36 10.50 -8.35 -2.25
CA TRP A 36 10.96 -7.49 -1.16
C TRP A 36 9.87 -7.36 -0.07
N VAL A 37 8.61 -7.20 -0.49
CA VAL A 37 7.46 -7.15 0.44
C VAL A 37 7.30 -8.49 1.18
N ARG A 38 7.45 -9.62 0.49
CA ARG A 38 7.38 -10.96 1.08
C ARG A 38 8.42 -11.17 2.17
N LEU A 39 9.66 -10.75 1.93
CA LEU A 39 10.77 -10.95 2.87
C LEU A 39 10.70 -10.03 4.10
N ASN A 40 10.29 -8.77 3.91
CA ASN A 40 10.32 -7.76 4.98
C ASN A 40 8.98 -7.59 5.71
N TYR A 41 7.88 -7.88 5.03
CA TYR A 41 6.52 -7.65 5.53
C TYR A 41 5.58 -8.83 5.20
N PRO A 42 5.87 -10.06 5.67
CA PRO A 42 5.16 -11.27 5.26
C PRO A 42 3.65 -11.23 5.53
N SER A 43 3.20 -10.71 6.67
CA SER A 43 1.77 -10.59 6.96
C SER A 43 1.03 -9.61 6.04
N GLN A 44 1.72 -8.56 5.58
CA GLN A 44 1.15 -7.61 4.62
C GLN A 44 1.14 -8.22 3.21
N TYR A 45 2.19 -8.99 2.86
CA TYR A 45 2.24 -9.76 1.63
C TYR A 45 1.05 -10.74 1.52
N GLU A 46 0.77 -11.52 2.56
CA GLU A 46 -0.37 -12.46 2.58
C GLU A 46 -1.71 -11.73 2.39
N ARG A 47 -1.91 -10.61 3.10
CA ARG A 47 -3.13 -9.81 2.98
C ARG A 47 -3.30 -9.22 1.57
N LEU A 48 -2.22 -8.72 0.99
CA LEU A 48 -2.23 -8.16 -0.36
C LEU A 48 -2.47 -9.25 -1.39
N LEU A 49 -1.80 -10.40 -1.26
CA LEU A 49 -1.99 -11.56 -2.14
C LEU A 49 -3.46 -11.99 -2.15
N MET A 50 -4.09 -12.20 -0.99
CA MET A 50 -5.53 -12.54 -0.91
C MET A 50 -6.41 -11.51 -1.61
N ARG A 51 -6.16 -10.22 -1.39
CA ARG A 51 -6.95 -9.14 -2.00
C ARG A 51 -6.85 -9.12 -3.53
N PHE A 52 -5.68 -9.41 -4.08
CA PHE A 52 -5.46 -9.39 -5.53
C PHE A 52 -5.80 -10.72 -6.21
N ASP A 53 -5.70 -11.86 -5.52
CA ASP A 53 -6.14 -13.17 -6.02
C ASP A 53 -7.66 -13.21 -6.23
N ASP A 54 -8.44 -12.63 -5.30
CA ASP A 54 -9.89 -12.43 -5.49
C ASP A 54 -10.20 -11.50 -6.67
N SER A 55 -9.32 -10.53 -6.96
CA SER A 55 -9.52 -9.55 -8.03
C SER A 55 -9.23 -10.13 -9.42
N THR A 56 -8.23 -10.99 -9.55
CA THR A 56 -7.91 -11.69 -10.82
C THR A 56 -8.93 -12.76 -11.19
N LEU A 57 -9.67 -13.32 -10.21
CA LEU A 57 -10.79 -14.22 -10.47
C LEU A 57 -12.02 -13.48 -11.02
N LEU A 58 -12.29 -12.26 -10.56
CA LEU A 58 -13.42 -11.45 -11.03
C LEU A 58 -13.27 -10.96 -12.48
N GLU A 59 -12.05 -10.66 -12.94
CA GLU A 59 -11.82 -10.25 -14.33
C GLU A 59 -12.02 -11.40 -15.34
N ASN A 60 -11.88 -12.67 -14.90
CA ASN A 60 -12.02 -13.84 -15.78
C ASN A 60 -13.47 -14.34 -15.95
N HIS A 61 -14.43 -13.85 -15.16
CA HIS A 61 -15.84 -14.23 -15.27
C HIS A 61 -16.67 -13.32 -16.22
N GLY A 62 -16.02 -12.41 -16.95
CA GLY A 62 -16.64 -11.50 -17.91
C GLY A 62 -16.63 -11.95 -19.38
N TYR A 63 -16.04 -13.11 -19.71
CA TYR A 63 -15.95 -13.63 -21.08
C TYR A 63 -16.60 -15.01 -21.21
N ILE A 64 -17.91 -15.07 -21.05
CA ILE A 64 -18.72 -16.14 -21.64
C ILE A 64 -19.88 -15.48 -22.36
N HIS A 65 -19.74 -15.32 -23.67
CA HIS A 65 -20.81 -14.92 -24.58
C HIS A 65 -21.10 -16.05 -25.56
#